data_AF-A0A6N2N1I7-F1
#
_entry.id   AF-A0A6N2N1I7-F1
#
_cell.length_a   1.000
_cell.length_b   1.000
_cell.length_c   1.000
_cell.angle_alpha   90.00
_cell.angle_beta   90.00
_cell.angle_gamma   90.00
#
_symmetry.space_group_name_H-M   'P 1'
#
loop_
_entity.id
_entity.type
_entity.pdbx_description
1 polymer ?
#
loop_
_entity_poly.entity_id
_entity_poly.type
_entity_poly.pdbx_seq_one_letter_code
_entity_poly.pdbx_strand_id
1 'polypeptide(L)'
;MKNSLSLSFIFLSRPLFTATLLLIIHCIIVQSDANDLIAQTCKNTPYYNLCVSSLRSVPRSSRADVQGLALVMVDIVRAKASTTLKFINQELKRSPKLRRPLRFCASSYDAILTADIPEAIEALQKGDPKFAENGTNDAAVEASSCEDSFHGKSPLTKLNKVVHDTSVVASAITRLYDAILTADIPEAIEALQKGDPKFAENGTNDAAVEASSCEDSFQGKSPLTKLNKAVHDTSVVASAITRLLL
;
A
#
# COMPACT_ATOMS: atom_id res chain seq x y z
N MET A 1 -13.46 53.10 -40.94
CA MET A 1 -14.34 52.07 -40.34
C MET A 1 -13.80 51.76 -38.95
N LYS A 2 -14.47 52.22 -37.89
CA LYS A 2 -14.08 51.94 -36.50
C LYS A 2 -14.73 50.62 -36.10
N ASN A 3 -13.92 49.59 -35.85
CA ASN A 3 -14.38 48.30 -35.32
C ASN A 3 -14.82 48.49 -33.86
N SER A 4 -16.10 48.76 -33.67
CA SER A 4 -16.75 48.70 -32.36
C SER A 4 -16.96 47.24 -31.98
N LEU A 5 -15.94 46.60 -31.42
CA LEU A 5 -16.12 45.35 -30.68
C LEU A 5 -17.02 45.67 -29.48
N SER A 6 -18.25 45.16 -29.53
CA SER A 6 -19.28 45.43 -28.51
C SER A 6 -18.78 45.01 -27.12
N LEU A 7 -18.80 45.96 -26.18
CA LEU A 7 -18.43 45.77 -24.77
C LEU A 7 -19.20 44.60 -24.13
N SER A 8 -20.39 44.26 -24.65
CA SER A 8 -21.21 43.13 -24.20
C SER A 8 -20.53 41.76 -24.37
N PHE A 9 -19.64 41.60 -25.36
CA PHE A 9 -18.87 40.36 -25.56
C PHE A 9 -17.77 40.17 -24.50
N ILE A 10 -17.26 41.26 -23.91
CA ILE A 10 -16.23 41.23 -22.86
C ILE A 10 -16.85 40.84 -21.51
N PHE A 11 -18.12 41.21 -21.26
CA PHE A 11 -18.80 40.87 -20.01
C PHE A 11 -19.31 39.42 -19.97
N LEU A 12 -19.70 38.83 -21.11
CA LEU A 12 -20.13 37.43 -21.21
C LEU A 12 -18.96 36.42 -21.24
N SER A 13 -17.78 36.85 -21.72
CA SER A 13 -16.59 36.00 -21.76
C SER A 13 -15.94 35.81 -20.39
N ARG A 14 -16.08 36.77 -19.46
CA ARG A 14 -15.54 36.67 -18.09
C ARG A 14 -16.07 35.50 -17.25
N PRO A 15 -17.39 35.27 -17.10
CA PRO A 15 -17.92 34.11 -16.36
C PRO A 15 -17.64 32.78 -17.07
N LEU A 16 -17.53 32.79 -18.40
CA LEU A 16 -17.18 31.60 -19.20
C LEU A 16 -15.70 31.23 -19.02
N PHE A 17 -14.80 32.21 -18.93
CA PHE A 17 -13.37 32.00 -18.64
C PHE A 17 -13.13 31.52 -17.19
N THR A 18 -13.89 32.02 -16.22
CA THR A 18 -13.77 31.56 -14.83
C THR A 18 -14.36 30.15 -14.64
N ALA A 19 -15.48 29.83 -15.31
CA ALA A 19 -16.06 28.49 -15.29
C ALA A 19 -15.16 27.44 -15.96
N THR A 20 -14.54 27.78 -17.09
CA THR A 20 -13.56 26.89 -17.76
C THR A 20 -12.29 26.71 -16.94
N LEU A 21 -11.76 27.76 -16.29
CA LEU A 21 -10.63 27.63 -15.38
C LEU A 21 -10.97 26.76 -14.15
N LEU A 22 -12.16 26.91 -13.57
CA LEU A 22 -12.63 26.08 -12.46
C LEU A 22 -12.85 24.61 -12.87
N LEU A 23 -13.32 24.35 -14.09
CA LEU A 23 -13.45 23.02 -14.67
C LEU A 23 -12.08 22.39 -14.95
N ILE A 24 -11.10 23.16 -15.45
CA ILE A 24 -9.71 22.71 -15.65
C ILE A 24 -9.06 22.39 -14.30
N ILE A 25 -9.24 23.22 -13.29
CA ILE A 25 -8.74 22.95 -11.93
C ILE A 25 -9.40 21.69 -11.34
N HIS A 26 -10.73 21.53 -11.50
CA HIS A 26 -11.42 20.30 -11.09
C HIS A 26 -10.89 19.06 -11.84
N CYS A 27 -10.59 19.19 -13.13
CA CYS A 27 -10.07 18.09 -13.93
C CYS A 27 -8.64 17.69 -13.50
N ILE A 28 -7.78 18.67 -13.20
CA ILE A 28 -6.43 18.44 -12.67
C ILE A 28 -6.49 17.75 -11.29
N ILE A 29 -7.41 18.16 -10.43
CA ILE A 29 -7.59 17.55 -9.09
C ILE A 29 -8.08 16.09 -9.23
N VAL A 30 -9.07 15.83 -10.09
CA VAL A 30 -9.60 14.47 -10.33
C VAL A 30 -8.57 13.55 -11.00
N GLN A 31 -7.75 14.06 -11.93
CA GLN A 31 -6.64 13.31 -12.54
C GLN A 31 -5.50 13.03 -11.54
N SER A 32 -5.31 13.89 -10.52
CA SER A 32 -4.30 13.64 -9.49
C SER A 32 -4.62 12.42 -8.63
N ASP A 33 -5.91 12.16 -8.35
CA ASP A 33 -6.34 10.99 -7.57
C ASP A 33 -6.21 9.67 -8.35
N ALA A 34 -6.33 9.69 -9.68
CA ALA A 34 -6.11 8.54 -10.55
C ALA A 34 -4.61 8.24 -10.78
N ASN A 35 -3.72 9.21 -10.56
CA ASN A 35 -2.27 9.05 -10.67
C ASN A 35 -1.55 8.87 -9.32
N ASP A 36 -2.22 9.14 -8.20
CA ASP A 36 -1.65 8.99 -6.86
C ASP A 36 -1.84 7.55 -6.34
N LEU A 37 -0.88 6.69 -6.65
CA LEU A 37 -0.83 5.31 -6.17
C LEU A 37 -0.84 5.22 -4.64
N ILE A 38 -0.28 6.22 -3.93
CA ILE A 38 -0.34 6.27 -2.46
C ILE A 38 -1.78 6.44 -2.01
N ALA A 39 -2.50 7.41 -2.58
CA ALA A 39 -3.91 7.64 -2.23
C ALA A 39 -4.78 6.42 -2.54
N GLN A 40 -4.59 5.78 -3.70
CA GLN A 40 -5.34 4.57 -4.09
C GLN A 40 -5.04 3.38 -3.17
N THR A 41 -3.76 3.15 -2.86
CA THR A 41 -3.35 2.12 -1.90
C THR A 41 -3.99 2.38 -0.54
N CYS A 42 -3.88 3.61 -0.03
CA CYS A 42 -4.40 3.97 1.29
C CYS A 42 -5.93 3.90 1.40
N LYS A 43 -6.69 4.04 0.31
CA LYS A 43 -8.16 3.84 0.31
C LYS A 43 -8.54 2.41 0.74
N ASN A 44 -7.66 1.44 0.52
CA ASN A 44 -7.84 0.04 0.92
C ASN A 44 -7.25 -0.28 2.31
N THR A 45 -6.83 0.74 3.06
CA THR A 45 -6.25 0.59 4.39
C THR A 45 -7.15 1.19 5.47
N PRO A 46 -7.15 0.63 6.69
CA PRO A 46 -7.65 1.36 7.84
C PRO A 46 -6.78 2.60 8.09
N TYR A 47 -7.34 3.65 8.66
CA TYR A 47 -6.63 4.90 8.95
C TYR A 47 -6.04 5.59 7.70
N TYR A 48 -6.86 5.81 6.66
CA TYR A 48 -6.48 6.50 5.41
C TYR A 48 -5.50 7.68 5.59
N ASN A 49 -5.82 8.63 6.48
CA ASN A 49 -4.97 9.81 6.70
C ASN A 49 -3.60 9.46 7.28
N LEU A 50 -3.52 8.45 8.16
CA LEU A 50 -2.26 7.95 8.71
C LEU A 50 -1.43 7.30 7.60
N CYS A 51 -2.05 6.45 6.77
CA CYS A 51 -1.38 5.81 5.63
C CYS A 51 -0.79 6.86 4.67
N VAL A 52 -1.60 7.82 4.21
CA VAL A 52 -1.17 8.85 3.25
C VAL A 52 -0.05 9.71 3.84
N SER A 53 -0.23 10.20 5.07
CA SER A 53 0.79 11.05 5.72
C SER A 53 2.10 10.30 5.99
N SER A 54 2.02 9.02 6.38
CA SER A 54 3.19 8.16 6.62
C SER A 54 3.97 7.93 5.34
N LEU A 55 3.30 7.49 4.27
CA LEU A 55 3.97 7.19 2.99
C LEU A 55 4.53 8.46 2.33
N ARG A 56 3.79 9.57 2.33
CA ARG A 56 4.26 10.84 1.76
C ARG A 56 5.43 11.47 2.53
N SER A 57 5.62 11.11 3.81
CA SER A 57 6.78 11.57 4.59
C SER A 57 8.12 10.96 4.11
N VAL A 58 8.05 9.89 3.31
CA VAL A 58 9.21 9.17 2.78
C VAL A 58 9.36 9.49 1.29
N PRO A 59 10.40 10.22 0.86
CA PRO A 59 10.52 10.69 -0.53
C PRO A 59 10.48 9.57 -1.59
N ARG A 60 11.03 8.39 -1.27
CA ARG A 60 11.06 7.25 -2.21
C ARG A 60 9.67 6.64 -2.49
N SER A 61 8.67 6.87 -1.64
CA SER A 61 7.31 6.33 -1.83
C SER A 61 6.62 6.85 -3.08
N SER A 62 6.98 8.07 -3.52
CA SER A 62 6.40 8.70 -4.72
C SER A 62 6.65 7.94 -6.03
N ARG A 63 7.62 7.02 -6.03
CA ARG A 63 8.00 6.20 -7.19
C ARG A 63 7.92 4.70 -6.92
N ALA A 64 7.34 4.31 -5.78
CA ALA A 64 7.19 2.93 -5.39
C ALA A 64 5.92 2.34 -5.99
N ASP A 65 5.97 1.07 -6.38
CA ASP A 65 4.79 0.23 -6.63
C ASP A 65 4.18 -0.24 -5.29
N VAL A 66 3.10 -1.03 -5.32
CA VAL A 66 2.40 -1.47 -4.11
C VAL A 66 3.32 -2.29 -3.18
N GLN A 67 4.19 -3.15 -3.73
CA GLN A 67 5.22 -3.87 -2.97
C GLN A 67 6.19 -2.89 -2.29
N GLY A 68 6.67 -1.89 -3.03
CA GLY A 68 7.54 -0.84 -2.50
C GLY A 68 6.86 -0.01 -1.42
N LEU A 69 5.56 0.31 -1.56
CA LEU A 69 4.78 0.99 -0.52
C LEU A 69 4.61 0.12 0.72
N ALA A 70 4.40 -1.19 0.58
CA ALA A 70 4.38 -2.13 1.70
C ALA A 70 5.72 -2.11 2.45
N LEU A 71 6.84 -2.25 1.73
CA LEU A 71 8.19 -2.19 2.30
C LEU A 71 8.46 -0.86 3.03
N VAL A 72 8.03 0.28 2.46
CA VAL A 72 8.16 1.57 3.13
C VAL A 72 7.34 1.59 4.43
N MET A 73 6.11 1.09 4.41
CA MET A 73 5.28 1.11 5.60
C MET A 73 5.84 0.19 6.70
N VAL A 74 6.39 -0.98 6.34
CA VAL A 74 7.10 -1.87 7.27
C VAL A 74 8.35 -1.19 7.86
N ASP A 75 9.12 -0.44 7.06
CA ASP A 75 10.24 0.36 7.56
C ASP A 75 9.79 1.47 8.52
N ILE A 76 8.61 2.05 8.30
CA ILE A 76 8.01 3.01 9.24
C ILE A 76 7.69 2.32 10.57
N VAL A 77 7.06 1.14 10.54
CA VAL A 77 6.79 0.35 11.75
C VAL A 77 8.08 0.07 12.52
N ARG A 78 9.13 -0.39 11.82
CA ARG A 78 10.47 -0.61 12.39
C ARG A 78 11.01 0.63 13.12
N ALA A 79 10.92 1.80 12.50
CA ALA A 79 11.42 3.04 13.05
C ALA A 79 10.62 3.49 14.29
N LYS A 80 9.29 3.33 14.27
CA LYS A 80 8.43 3.61 15.43
C LYS A 80 8.71 2.64 16.57
N ALA A 81 8.77 1.34 16.30
CA ALA A 81 9.09 0.31 17.29
C ALA A 81 10.47 0.53 17.93
N SER A 82 11.49 0.84 17.13
CA SER A 82 12.84 1.18 17.62
C SER A 82 12.84 2.39 18.55
N THR A 83 12.04 3.41 18.23
CA THR A 83 11.90 4.61 19.05
C THR A 83 11.19 4.28 20.36
N THR A 84 10.12 3.48 20.31
CA THR A 84 9.38 3.06 21.49
C THR A 84 10.22 2.19 22.42
N LEU A 85 11.00 1.23 21.90
CA LEU A 85 11.90 0.40 22.71
C LEU A 85 12.97 1.25 23.43
N LYS A 86 13.53 2.26 22.77
CA LYS A 86 14.45 3.22 23.41
C LYS A 86 13.77 3.95 24.58
N PHE A 87 12.52 4.38 24.40
CA PHE A 87 11.75 5.03 25.45
C PHE A 87 11.45 4.07 26.63
N ILE A 88 11.02 2.84 26.34
CA ILE A 88 10.79 1.78 27.35
C ILE A 88 12.05 1.58 28.21
N ASN A 89 13.22 1.48 27.58
CA ASN A 89 14.50 1.31 28.26
C ASN A 89 14.88 2.50 29.15
N GLN A 90 14.44 3.71 28.82
CA GLN A 90 14.60 4.88 29.69
C GLN A 90 13.63 4.83 30.88
N GLU A 91 12.37 4.48 30.63
CA GLU A 91 11.35 4.38 31.68
C GLU A 91 11.64 3.27 32.68
N LEU A 92 12.26 2.16 32.26
CA LEU A 92 12.73 1.11 33.16
C LEU A 92 13.67 1.61 34.25
N LYS A 93 14.44 2.68 33.99
CA LYS A 93 15.36 3.30 34.94
C LYS A 93 14.65 4.27 35.88
N ARG A 94 13.58 4.91 35.42
CA ARG A 94 12.88 6.00 36.10
C ARG A 94 11.68 5.55 36.93
N SER A 95 11.07 4.43 36.56
CA SER A 95 9.76 4.02 37.07
C SER A 95 9.81 2.61 37.71
N PRO A 96 10.44 2.43 38.89
CA PRO A 96 10.53 1.11 39.55
C PRO A 96 9.19 0.42 39.77
N LYS A 97 8.12 1.19 40.00
CA LYS A 97 6.75 0.69 40.20
C LYS A 97 6.14 0.07 38.94
N LEU A 98 6.63 0.42 37.75
CA LEU A 98 6.16 -0.08 36.46
C LEU A 98 7.12 -1.11 35.85
N ARG A 99 8.10 -1.60 36.60
CA ARG A 99 9.20 -2.42 36.08
C ARG A 99 8.75 -3.75 35.47
N ARG A 100 7.62 -4.33 35.94
CA ARG A 100 7.06 -5.57 35.38
C ARG A 100 6.45 -5.36 33.99
N PRO A 101 5.43 -4.48 33.81
CA PRO A 101 4.87 -4.23 32.48
C PRO A 101 5.91 -3.65 31.50
N LEU A 102 6.80 -2.77 31.97
CA LEU A 102 7.86 -2.23 31.11
C LEU A 102 8.85 -3.30 30.60
N ARG A 103 9.15 -4.34 31.40
CA ARG A 103 10.01 -5.45 30.93
C ARG A 103 9.28 -6.33 29.93
N PHE A 104 8.00 -6.59 30.16
CA PHE A 104 7.16 -7.29 29.18
C PHE A 104 7.15 -6.55 27.84
N CYS A 105 6.86 -5.25 27.87
CA CYS A 105 6.93 -4.39 26.70
C CYS A 105 8.30 -4.40 26.02
N ALA A 106 9.41 -4.37 26.78
CA ALA A 106 10.73 -4.43 26.19
C ALA A 106 10.94 -5.73 25.40
N SER A 107 10.49 -6.87 25.92
CA SER A 107 10.52 -8.15 25.21
C SER A 107 9.62 -8.18 23.97
N SER A 108 8.38 -7.68 24.08
CA SER A 108 7.47 -7.57 22.92
C SER A 108 8.06 -6.71 21.81
N TYR A 109 8.62 -5.54 22.14
CA TYR A 109 9.24 -4.67 21.13
C TYR A 109 10.56 -5.21 20.58
N ASP A 110 11.27 -6.04 21.33
CA ASP A 110 12.44 -6.76 20.80
C ASP A 110 12.00 -7.79 19.77
N ALA A 111 10.95 -8.58 20.06
CA ALA A 111 10.35 -9.54 19.12
C ALA A 111 9.94 -8.86 17.80
N ILE A 112 9.24 -7.72 17.86
CA ILE A 112 8.90 -6.90 16.68
C ILE A 112 10.15 -6.62 15.83
N LEU A 113 11.25 -6.21 16.45
CA LEU A 113 12.44 -5.74 15.75
C LEU A 113 13.35 -6.86 15.26
N THR A 114 13.34 -8.02 15.92
CA THR A 114 14.26 -9.13 15.64
C THR A 114 13.61 -10.29 14.89
N ALA A 115 12.27 -10.42 14.92
CA ALA A 115 11.53 -11.50 14.28
C ALA A 115 10.51 -10.94 13.26
N ASP A 116 9.47 -10.26 13.74
CA ASP A 116 8.28 -9.96 12.94
C ASP A 116 8.57 -9.05 11.73
N ILE A 117 9.32 -7.96 11.96
CA ILE A 117 9.67 -7.00 10.90
C ILE A 117 10.73 -7.55 9.93
N PRO A 118 11.80 -8.23 10.40
CA PRO A 118 12.69 -8.97 9.51
C PRO A 118 11.97 -9.98 8.62
N GLU A 119 11.07 -10.80 9.19
CA GLU A 119 10.25 -11.75 8.43
C GLU A 119 9.43 -11.05 7.36
N ALA A 120 8.73 -9.96 7.73
CA ALA A 120 7.90 -9.25 6.78
C ALA A 120 8.68 -8.63 5.61
N ILE A 121 9.89 -8.14 5.85
CA ILE A 121 10.73 -7.60 4.77
C ILE A 121 11.26 -8.71 3.88
N GLU A 122 11.73 -9.81 4.46
CA GLU A 122 12.22 -10.96 3.68
C GLU A 122 11.11 -11.55 2.81
N ALA A 123 9.93 -11.73 3.40
CA ALA A 123 8.73 -12.23 2.73
C ALA A 123 8.29 -11.33 1.58
N LEU A 124 8.21 -10.00 1.79
CA LEU A 124 7.94 -9.04 0.72
C LEU A 124 8.99 -9.11 -0.39
N GLN A 125 10.28 -9.22 -0.06
CA GLN A 125 11.38 -9.30 -1.04
C GLN A 125 11.36 -10.59 -1.86
N LYS A 126 10.88 -11.69 -1.28
CA LYS A 126 10.76 -13.00 -1.92
C LYS A 126 9.45 -13.20 -2.69
N GLY A 127 8.52 -12.23 -2.62
CA GLY A 127 7.21 -12.35 -3.25
C GLY A 127 6.26 -13.29 -2.52
N ASP A 128 6.43 -13.44 -1.20
CA ASP A 128 5.56 -14.25 -0.33
C ASP A 128 4.84 -13.35 0.70
N PRO A 129 3.92 -12.49 0.26
CA PRO A 129 3.34 -11.44 1.11
C PRO A 129 2.48 -11.98 2.26
N LYS A 130 2.05 -13.25 2.24
CA LYS A 130 1.30 -13.84 3.34
C LYS A 130 2.08 -13.87 4.65
N PHE A 131 3.37 -14.22 4.61
CA PHE A 131 4.22 -14.13 5.81
C PHE A 131 4.48 -12.68 6.22
N ALA A 132 4.50 -11.75 5.26
CA ALA A 132 4.61 -10.34 5.60
C ALA A 132 3.36 -9.76 6.27
N GLU A 133 2.17 -10.22 5.88
CA GLU A 133 0.93 -9.86 6.57
C GLU A 133 0.98 -10.38 8.02
N ASN A 134 1.42 -11.62 8.23
CA ASN A 134 1.58 -12.20 9.57
C ASN A 134 2.54 -11.37 10.44
N GLY A 135 3.77 -11.12 9.99
CA GLY A 135 4.74 -10.34 10.76
C GLY A 135 4.25 -8.92 11.09
N THR A 136 3.55 -8.25 10.17
CA THR A 136 2.96 -6.94 10.47
C THR A 136 1.78 -7.00 11.43
N ASN A 137 0.93 -8.04 11.36
CA ASN A 137 -0.14 -8.26 12.33
C ASN A 137 0.40 -8.59 13.72
N ASP A 138 1.41 -9.45 13.81
CA ASP A 138 2.08 -9.80 15.07
C ASP A 138 2.68 -8.56 15.73
N ALA A 139 3.30 -7.68 14.94
CA ALA A 139 3.78 -6.40 15.47
C ALA A 139 2.67 -5.50 16.03
N ALA A 140 1.46 -5.56 15.47
CA ALA A 140 0.30 -4.85 16.03
C ALA A 140 -0.17 -5.50 17.34
N VAL A 141 -0.20 -6.83 17.40
CA VAL A 141 -0.58 -7.62 18.60
C VAL A 141 0.40 -7.40 19.74
N GLU A 142 1.71 -7.39 19.46
CA GLU A 142 2.74 -7.14 20.47
C GLU A 142 2.67 -5.73 21.05
N ALA A 143 2.37 -4.72 20.21
CA ALA A 143 2.16 -3.35 20.67
C ALA A 143 0.90 -3.22 21.57
N SER A 144 -0.19 -3.89 21.20
CA SER A 144 -1.42 -3.95 22.01
C SER A 144 -1.21 -4.72 23.32
N SER A 145 -0.55 -5.87 23.26
CA SER A 145 -0.23 -6.70 24.44
C SER A 145 0.64 -5.94 25.44
N CYS A 146 1.61 -5.16 24.94
CA CYS A 146 2.39 -4.25 25.77
C CYS A 146 1.48 -3.24 26.51
N GLU A 147 0.52 -2.62 25.81
CA GLU A 147 -0.41 -1.67 26.42
C GLU A 147 -1.29 -2.33 27.50
N ASP A 148 -1.84 -3.51 27.19
CA ASP A 148 -2.72 -4.25 28.09
C ASP A 148 -2.01 -4.72 29.37
N SER A 149 -0.69 -4.90 29.32
CA SER A 149 0.13 -5.30 30.48
C SER A 149 0.10 -4.29 31.64
N PHE A 150 -0.27 -3.03 31.39
CA PHE A 150 -0.34 -1.99 32.43
C PHE A 150 -1.63 -2.03 33.25
N HIS A 151 -2.68 -2.71 32.79
CA HIS A 151 -3.99 -2.79 33.45
C HIS A 151 -4.51 -1.43 33.96
N GLY A 152 -4.29 -0.36 33.17
CA GLY A 152 -4.58 1.01 33.58
C GLY A 152 -3.74 2.04 32.81
N LYS A 153 -3.43 3.16 33.45
CA LYS A 153 -2.69 4.26 32.81
C LYS A 153 -1.26 3.82 32.43
N SER A 154 -1.00 3.72 31.13
CA SER A 154 0.31 3.40 30.57
C SER A 154 1.08 4.68 30.20
N PRO A 155 2.39 4.77 30.47
CA PRO A 155 3.24 5.83 29.92
C PRO A 155 3.49 5.65 28.41
N LEU A 156 3.09 4.51 27.83
CA LEU A 156 3.35 4.13 26.45
C LEU A 156 2.11 4.26 25.54
N THR A 157 0.93 4.59 26.05
CA THR A 157 -0.34 4.56 25.29
C THR A 157 -0.25 5.17 23.90
N LYS A 158 0.33 6.36 23.76
CA LYS A 158 0.48 7.02 22.46
C LYS A 158 1.47 6.30 21.54
N LEU A 159 2.56 5.78 22.10
CA LEU A 159 3.61 5.10 21.35
C LEU A 159 3.14 3.71 20.88
N ASN A 160 2.49 2.96 21.76
CA ASN A 160 1.87 1.67 21.45
C ASN A 160 0.80 1.82 20.36
N LYS A 161 -0.07 2.83 20.48
CA LYS A 161 -1.08 3.12 19.47
C LYS A 161 -0.47 3.45 18.11
N VAL A 162 0.61 4.25 18.07
CA VAL A 162 1.27 4.58 16.79
C VAL A 162 1.83 3.33 16.13
N VAL A 163 2.53 2.47 16.89
CA VAL A 163 3.10 1.24 16.36
C VAL A 163 1.99 0.33 15.86
N HIS A 164 0.98 0.07 16.68
CA HIS A 164 -0.23 -0.68 16.32
C HIS A 164 -0.85 -0.17 15.02
N ASP A 165 -1.24 1.11 14.96
CA ASP A 165 -1.96 1.64 13.80
C ASP A 165 -1.11 1.57 12.53
N THR A 166 0.20 1.86 12.63
CA THR A 166 1.11 1.73 11.49
C THR A 166 1.31 0.28 11.03
N SER A 167 1.31 -0.67 11.98
CA SER A 167 1.40 -2.10 11.69
C SER A 167 0.15 -2.62 10.99
N VAL A 168 -1.03 -2.20 11.44
CA VAL A 168 -2.31 -2.54 10.78
C VAL A 168 -2.39 -1.92 9.38
N VAL A 169 -1.90 -0.70 9.18
CA VAL A 169 -1.78 -0.12 7.83
C VAL A 169 -0.82 -0.94 6.97
N ALA A 170 0.35 -1.31 7.48
CA ALA A 170 1.32 -2.13 6.75
C ALA A 170 0.72 -3.47 6.31
N SER A 171 0.04 -4.16 7.24
CA SER A 171 -0.70 -5.40 6.98
C SER A 171 -1.73 -5.24 5.86
N ALA A 172 -2.54 -4.18 5.89
CA ALA A 172 -3.53 -3.94 4.85
C ALA A 172 -2.91 -3.69 3.46
N ILE A 173 -1.77 -2.98 3.39
CA ILE A 173 -1.04 -2.77 2.12
C ILE A 173 -0.44 -4.09 1.64
N THR A 174 0.12 -4.89 2.54
CA THR A 174 0.67 -6.21 2.22
C THR A 174 -0.40 -7.15 1.69
N ARG A 175 -1.59 -7.18 2.31
CA ARG A 175 -2.74 -7.96 1.84
C ARG A 175 -3.24 -7.50 0.47
N LEU A 176 -3.23 -6.19 0.21
CA LEU A 176 -3.52 -5.65 -1.11
C LEU A 176 -2.50 -6.13 -2.15
N TYR A 177 -1.22 -6.17 -1.79
CA TYR A 177 -0.17 -6.71 -2.65
C TYR A 177 -0.33 -8.22 -2.90
N ASP A 178 -0.68 -9.00 -1.87
CA ASP A 178 -1.01 -10.43 -2.01
C ASP A 178 -2.16 -10.64 -3.01
N ALA A 179 -3.26 -9.89 -2.85
CA ALA A 179 -4.39 -9.96 -3.77
C ALA A 179 -3.98 -9.69 -5.23
N ILE A 180 -3.09 -8.71 -5.47
CA ILE A 180 -2.55 -8.41 -6.80
C ILE A 180 -1.69 -9.56 -7.34
N LEU A 181 -0.90 -10.23 -6.49
CA LEU A 181 -0.08 -11.38 -6.90
C LEU A 181 -0.93 -12.63 -7.16
N THR A 182 -2.06 -12.78 -6.49
CA THR A 182 -2.98 -13.92 -6.65
C THR A 182 -4.02 -13.73 -7.75
N ALA A 183 -4.12 -12.54 -8.35
CA ALA A 183 -4.98 -12.33 -9.51
C ALA A 183 -4.45 -13.17 -10.70
N ASP A 184 -5.36 -13.94 -11.32
CA ASP A 184 -5.27 -14.66 -12.59
C ASP A 184 -4.38 -15.91 -12.71
N ILE A 185 -3.24 -16.00 -12.01
CA ILE A 185 -2.33 -17.16 -12.17
C ILE A 185 -2.83 -18.43 -11.46
N PRO A 186 -3.30 -18.40 -10.20
CA PRO A 186 -3.81 -19.59 -9.50
C PRO A 186 -5.07 -20.18 -10.14
N GLU A 187 -5.97 -19.34 -10.66
CA GLU A 187 -7.20 -19.79 -11.34
C GLU A 187 -6.88 -20.49 -12.66
N ALA A 188 -5.91 -19.97 -13.43
CA ALA A 188 -5.41 -20.64 -14.63
C ALA A 188 -4.72 -21.98 -14.31
N ILE A 189 -3.96 -22.06 -13.21
CA ILE A 189 -3.33 -23.31 -12.74
C ILE A 189 -4.38 -24.33 -12.29
N GLU A 190 -5.41 -23.91 -11.56
CA GLU A 190 -6.49 -24.79 -11.11
C GLU A 190 -7.30 -25.34 -12.30
N ALA A 191 -7.57 -24.51 -13.31
CA ALA A 191 -8.23 -24.94 -14.54
C ALA A 191 -7.40 -25.97 -15.32
N LEU A 192 -6.08 -25.78 -15.39
CA LEU A 192 -5.16 -26.76 -15.97
C LEU A 192 -5.16 -28.08 -15.19
N GLN A 193 -5.13 -28.04 -13.86
CA GLN A 193 -5.19 -29.24 -13.02
C GLN A 193 -6.50 -30.01 -13.16
N LYS A 194 -7.61 -29.31 -13.46
CA LYS A 194 -8.93 -29.90 -13.71
C LYS A 194 -9.14 -30.36 -15.15
N GLY A 195 -8.15 -30.18 -16.03
CA GLY A 195 -8.23 -30.58 -17.44
C GLY A 195 -9.12 -29.67 -18.28
N ASP A 196 -9.24 -28.38 -17.93
CA ASP A 196 -9.92 -27.35 -18.72
C ASP A 196 -8.91 -26.34 -19.31
N PRO A 197 -8.13 -26.75 -20.33
CA PRO A 197 -7.13 -25.89 -20.96
C PRO A 197 -7.74 -24.69 -21.68
N LYS A 198 -9.03 -24.73 -22.02
CA LYS A 198 -9.72 -23.64 -22.72
C LYS A 198 -10.11 -22.51 -21.77
N PHE A 199 -10.55 -22.85 -20.56
CA PHE A 199 -10.75 -21.86 -19.50
C PHE A 199 -9.42 -21.20 -19.10
N ALA A 200 -8.34 -21.99 -18.98
CA ALA A 200 -7.00 -21.45 -18.70
C ALA A 200 -6.48 -20.53 -19.81
N GLU A 201 -6.70 -20.88 -21.09
CA GLU A 201 -6.38 -20.01 -22.23
C GLU A 201 -7.18 -18.69 -22.17
N ASN A 202 -8.47 -18.75 -21.87
CA ASN A 202 -9.31 -17.56 -21.76
C ASN A 202 -8.86 -16.64 -20.62
N GLY A 203 -8.59 -17.19 -19.43
CA GLY A 203 -8.12 -16.41 -18.29
C GLY A 203 -6.76 -15.74 -18.54
N THR A 204 -5.82 -16.46 -19.16
CA THR A 204 -4.50 -15.88 -19.51
C THR A 204 -4.61 -14.81 -20.61
N ASN A 205 -5.49 -14.98 -21.59
CA ASN A 205 -5.76 -13.94 -22.59
C ASN A 205 -6.42 -12.70 -21.96
N ASP A 206 -7.35 -12.89 -21.03
CA ASP A 206 -8.04 -11.80 -20.33
C ASP A 206 -7.03 -10.99 -19.51
N ALA A 207 -6.19 -11.65 -18.70
CA ALA A 207 -5.13 -11.00 -17.94
C ALA A 207 -4.14 -10.21 -18.82
N ALA A 208 -3.81 -10.70 -20.03
CA ALA A 208 -2.95 -9.98 -20.97
C ALA A 208 -3.65 -8.72 -21.54
N VAL A 209 -4.95 -8.82 -21.84
CA VAL A 209 -5.77 -7.70 -22.31
C VAL A 209 -5.96 -6.67 -21.20
N GLU A 210 -6.25 -7.10 -19.98
CA GLU A 210 -6.39 -6.22 -18.83
C GLU A 210 -5.09 -5.49 -18.50
N ALA A 211 -3.95 -6.18 -18.52
CA ALA A 211 -2.64 -5.55 -18.29
C ALA A 211 -2.32 -4.49 -19.35
N SER A 212 -2.67 -4.73 -20.62
CA SER A 212 -2.48 -3.78 -21.72
C SER A 212 -3.44 -2.59 -21.61
N SER A 213 -4.72 -2.87 -21.34
CA SER A 213 -5.77 -1.88 -21.13
C SER A 213 -5.47 -0.97 -19.93
N CYS A 214 -4.92 -1.56 -18.86
CA CYS A 214 -4.44 -0.83 -17.69
C CYS A 214 -3.33 0.15 -18.06
N GLU A 215 -2.36 -0.26 -18.89
CA GLU A 215 -1.27 0.62 -19.34
C GLU A 215 -1.77 1.72 -20.29
N ASP A 216 -2.61 1.38 -21.26
CA ASP A 216 -3.14 2.29 -22.27
C ASP A 216 -4.08 3.36 -21.69
N SER A 217 -4.62 3.12 -20.50
CA SER A 217 -5.42 4.08 -19.76
C SER A 217 -4.62 5.30 -19.26
N PHE A 218 -3.29 5.25 -19.32
CA PHE A 218 -2.41 6.37 -18.93
C PHE A 218 -1.96 7.21 -20.13
N GLN A 219 -1.87 8.53 -19.95
CA GLN A 219 -1.20 9.41 -20.92
C GLN A 219 0.32 9.30 -20.75
N GLY A 220 0.88 8.15 -21.12
CA GLY A 220 2.30 7.81 -20.98
C GLY A 220 2.52 6.55 -20.13
N LYS A 221 3.74 6.35 -19.65
CA LYS A 221 4.08 5.18 -18.81
C LYS A 221 3.38 5.27 -17.47
N SER A 222 2.58 4.26 -17.13
CA SER A 222 1.99 4.14 -15.79
C SER A 222 3.06 3.89 -14.71
N PRO A 223 2.74 4.13 -13.42
CA PRO A 223 3.60 3.68 -12.32
C PRO A 223 3.82 2.16 -12.30
N LEU A 224 2.93 1.40 -12.94
CA LEU A 224 2.96 -0.05 -13.01
C LEU A 224 3.51 -0.57 -14.35
N THR A 225 4.04 0.27 -15.25
CA THR A 225 4.47 -0.17 -16.60
C THR A 225 5.33 -1.43 -16.60
N LYS A 226 6.23 -1.56 -15.61
CA LYS A 226 7.08 -2.77 -15.49
C LYS A 226 6.27 -4.00 -15.10
N LEU A 227 5.34 -3.86 -14.17
CA LEU A 227 4.46 -4.92 -13.69
C LEU A 227 3.45 -5.30 -14.78
N ASN A 228 2.76 -4.32 -15.36
CA ASN A 228 1.83 -4.53 -16.48
C ASN A 228 2.52 -5.25 -17.65
N LYS A 229 3.75 -4.84 -18.00
CA LYS A 229 4.54 -5.54 -19.02
C LYS A 229 4.90 -6.97 -18.61
N ALA A 230 5.30 -7.19 -17.35
CA ALA A 230 5.64 -8.53 -16.87
C ALA A 230 4.42 -9.46 -16.84
N VAL A 231 3.26 -8.96 -16.40
CA VAL A 231 1.98 -9.68 -16.42
C VAL A 231 1.59 -10.00 -17.86
N HIS A 232 1.58 -9.01 -18.75
CA HIS A 232 1.30 -9.21 -20.18
C HIS A 232 2.21 -10.28 -20.80
N ASP A 233 3.54 -10.13 -20.68
CA ASP A 233 4.50 -11.06 -21.28
C ASP A 233 4.34 -12.47 -20.72
N THR A 234 4.11 -12.60 -19.41
CA THR A 234 3.89 -13.90 -18.75
C THR A 234 2.58 -14.54 -19.20
N SER A 235 1.50 -13.75 -19.28
CA SER A 235 0.18 -14.21 -19.71
C SER A 235 0.15 -14.64 -21.18
N VAL A 236 0.88 -13.94 -22.06
CA VAL A 236 1.05 -14.35 -23.47
C VAL A 236 1.79 -15.68 -23.59
N VAL A 237 2.87 -15.87 -22.82
CA VAL A 237 3.60 -17.14 -22.79
C VAL A 237 2.74 -18.27 -22.23
N ALA A 238 2.00 -17.99 -21.15
CA ALA A 238 1.09 -18.97 -20.55
C ALA A 238 -0.01 -19.40 -21.54
N SER A 239 -0.65 -18.45 -22.23
CA SER A 239 -1.65 -18.72 -23.29
C SER A 239 -1.09 -19.58 -24.42
N ALA A 240 0.15 -19.31 -24.85
CA ALA A 240 0.82 -20.13 -25.87
C ALA A 240 1.06 -21.58 -25.39
N ILE A 241 1.39 -21.77 -24.10
CA ILE A 241 1.56 -23.10 -23.50
C ILE A 241 0.22 -23.81 -23.36
N THR A 242 -0.84 -23.14 -22.90
CA THR A 242 -2.18 -23.74 -22.77
C THR A 242 -2.76 -24.15 -24.11
N ARG A 243 -2.46 -23.43 -25.19
CA ARG A 243 -2.83 -23.82 -26.57
C ARG A 243 -2.21 -25.13 -27.04
N LEU A 244 -1.06 -25.54 -26.50
CA LEU A 244 -0.45 -26.82 -26.82
C LEU A 244 -1.19 -28.00 -26.15
N LEU A 245 -2.11 -27.70 -25.23
CA LEU A 245 -2.91 -28.67 -24.48
C LEU A 245 -4.35 -28.78 -25.00
N LEU A 246 -4.72 -27.99 -26.03
CA LEU A 246 -6.00 -28.02 -26.75
C LEU A 246 -5.94 -28.90 -28.00
#